data_AF-A0A124DY83-F1
#
_entry.id   AF-A0A124DY83-F1
#
_cell.length_a   1.000
_cell.length_b   1.000
_cell.length_c   1.000
_cell.angle_alpha   90.00
_cell.angle_beta   90.00
_cell.angle_gamma   90.00
#
_symmetry.space_group_name_H-M   'P 1'
#
loop_
_entity.id
_entity.type
_entity.pdbx_description
1 polymer ?
#
loop_
_entity_poly.entity_id
_entity_poly.type
_entity_poly.pdbx_seq_one_letter_code
_entity_poly.pdbx_strand_id
1 'polypeptide(L)'
;MTNPVKRRMGYGFFSEYIHILPERIEVDAHLFCLPQHHHLRFFATDTFKKVVEEHKLKTFQFIEVWDTENTEEMRKERLKTYDQYYDALADRQQVPYESARSMVALGNVFRHDNHILLQEDDQFLFGKILDNETIQWIRPTYIPPIYFEWQWYMYEYSECESARQEYFAEVSHRVNGLKGTKVLFKDEILERSIRVELQVFKENLTDINLLQLRNIFRYHEKGNVYYLDGIQYAKNLKSFSIRDTPDFDLDELRYLPENVETLCINDNGLTSIAKLNGLHHLTRFDSIHIENNKLVDLSPLINFPQLQWIRANHNQIEDILPLNQLRELKTLILNCNPIRNIQLLELPELRSLIVEGVHTEDWSFLMKQFPKLENVRISEN
;
A
#
# COMPACT_ATOMS: atom_id res chain seq x y z
N MET A 1 -49.04 -32.23 8.93
CA MET A 1 -48.83 -32.72 10.30
C MET A 1 -47.33 -32.73 10.53
N THR A 2 -46.90 -31.92 11.51
CA THR A 2 -45.71 -32.09 12.37
C THR A 2 -44.34 -32.35 11.74
N ASN A 3 -43.59 -31.25 11.57
CA ASN A 3 -42.15 -31.12 11.78
C ASN A 3 -41.73 -31.72 13.15
N PRO A 4 -40.58 -32.45 13.24
CA PRO A 4 -39.74 -32.25 14.41
C PRO A 4 -38.25 -32.35 14.08
N VAL A 5 -37.63 -31.23 13.76
CA VAL A 5 -36.17 -31.07 13.81
C VAL A 5 -35.76 -30.75 15.24
N LYS A 6 -34.96 -31.62 15.85
CA LYS A 6 -34.08 -31.27 16.97
C LYS A 6 -32.61 -31.56 16.61
N ARG A 7 -31.75 -30.58 16.93
CA ARG A 7 -30.42 -30.25 16.38
C ARG A 7 -29.17 -30.84 17.11
N ARG A 8 -28.02 -30.82 16.36
CA ARG A 8 -26.57 -30.56 16.70
C ARG A 8 -25.77 -31.66 17.48
N MET A 9 -24.46 -31.93 17.28
CA MET A 9 -23.25 -31.06 17.35
C MET A 9 -21.95 -31.61 16.63
N GLY A 10 -21.06 -30.69 16.17
CA GLY A 10 -19.56 -30.74 16.08
C GLY A 10 -18.90 -31.70 15.07
N TYR A 11 -17.68 -31.55 14.50
CA TYR A 11 -16.61 -30.53 14.41
C TYR A 11 -16.09 -30.61 12.95
N GLY A 12 -15.73 -29.49 12.30
CA GLY A 12 -15.18 -29.56 10.94
C GLY A 12 -14.37 -28.33 10.54
N PHE A 13 -13.06 -28.54 10.34
CA PHE A 13 -12.23 -27.75 9.42
C PHE A 13 -11.91 -28.68 8.24
N PHE A 14 -12.61 -28.57 7.10
CA PHE A 14 -12.26 -29.34 5.89
C PHE A 14 -12.64 -28.61 4.57
N SER A 15 -11.59 -28.17 3.85
CA SER A 15 -11.29 -28.09 2.39
C SER A 15 -12.34 -27.67 1.33
N GLU A 16 -11.81 -27.25 0.16
CA GLU A 16 -12.41 -26.86 -1.14
C GLU A 16 -13.45 -27.82 -1.79
N TYR A 17 -14.09 -28.71 -1.03
CA TYR A 17 -15.04 -29.70 -1.50
C TYR A 17 -16.24 -29.81 -0.54
N ILE A 18 -17.23 -28.92 -0.66
CA ILE A 18 -18.54 -29.14 -0.05
C ILE A 18 -19.61 -29.17 -1.14
N HIS A 19 -20.15 -30.36 -1.40
CA HIS A 19 -21.30 -30.60 -2.26
C HIS A 19 -22.56 -30.81 -1.41
N ILE A 20 -23.64 -30.13 -1.78
CA ILE A 20 -24.97 -30.31 -1.19
C ILE A 20 -25.74 -31.34 -2.02
N LEU A 21 -26.33 -32.35 -1.36
CA LEU A 21 -27.16 -33.40 -1.99
C LEU A 21 -28.64 -33.22 -1.58
N PRO A 22 -29.48 -32.57 -2.41
CA PRO A 22 -30.86 -32.18 -2.05
C PRO A 22 -31.80 -33.36 -1.72
N GLU A 23 -31.52 -34.52 -2.30
CA GLU A 23 -32.33 -35.73 -2.19
C GLU A 23 -32.29 -36.37 -0.79
N ARG A 24 -31.32 -35.97 0.04
CA ARG A 24 -31.08 -36.51 1.39
C ARG A 24 -31.52 -35.56 2.52
N ILE A 25 -32.16 -34.45 2.18
CA ILE A 25 -32.67 -33.46 3.15
C ILE A 25 -34.17 -33.71 3.33
N GLU A 26 -34.59 -34.08 4.54
CA GLU A 26 -36.01 -34.25 4.85
C GLU A 26 -36.77 -32.92 4.73
N VAL A 27 -38.02 -33.00 4.27
CA VAL A 27 -38.85 -31.87 3.80
C VAL A 27 -39.07 -30.78 4.87
N ASP A 28 -38.84 -31.09 6.15
CA ASP A 28 -39.05 -30.19 7.29
C ASP A 28 -37.76 -29.90 8.11
N ALA A 29 -36.56 -30.18 7.58
CA ALA A 29 -35.27 -29.99 8.29
C ALA A 29 -34.80 -28.51 8.45
N HIS A 30 -34.51 -28.05 9.68
CA HIS A 30 -33.96 -26.72 9.97
C HIS A 30 -32.43 -26.74 10.09
N LEU A 31 -31.73 -25.92 9.31
CA LEU A 31 -30.27 -25.73 9.35
C LEU A 31 -29.88 -24.45 10.11
N PHE A 32 -28.79 -24.48 10.89
CA PHE A 32 -28.32 -23.32 11.68
C PHE A 32 -26.81 -23.16 11.65
N CYS A 33 -26.35 -21.93 11.41
CA CYS A 33 -24.98 -21.51 11.71
C CYS A 33 -25.02 -20.15 12.45
N LEU A 34 -24.40 -20.06 13.64
CA LEU A 34 -24.09 -18.83 14.40
C LEU A 34 -23.05 -19.17 15.50
N PRO A 35 -22.05 -18.33 15.83
CA PRO A 35 -21.45 -17.24 15.06
C PRO A 35 -19.91 -17.39 14.94
N GLN A 36 -19.37 -17.04 13.77
CA GLN A 36 -18.10 -16.32 13.71
C GLN A 36 -18.30 -15.14 12.76
N HIS A 37 -17.86 -13.96 13.21
CA HIS A 37 -18.04 -12.67 12.54
C HIS A 37 -17.27 -12.58 11.22
N HIS A 38 -17.69 -13.26 10.16
CA HIS A 38 -17.24 -12.98 8.78
C HIS A 38 -18.48 -12.92 7.88
N HIS A 39 -18.58 -11.87 7.06
CA HIS A 39 -19.70 -11.59 6.17
C HIS A 39 -20.05 -12.82 5.30
N LEU A 40 -21.23 -13.42 5.51
CA LEU A 40 -21.75 -14.51 4.67
C LEU A 40 -22.27 -13.94 3.35
N ARG A 41 -21.68 -14.35 2.23
CA ARG A 41 -22.12 -13.97 0.88
C ARG A 41 -22.92 -15.13 0.27
N PHE A 42 -24.09 -14.84 -0.30
CA PHE A 42 -24.92 -15.79 -1.04
C PHE A 42 -25.62 -15.06 -2.19
N PHE A 43 -25.96 -15.79 -3.26
CA PHE A 43 -26.70 -15.24 -4.38
C PHE A 43 -28.18 -15.08 -4.02
N ALA A 44 -28.73 -13.91 -4.30
CA ALA A 44 -30.13 -13.58 -4.03
C ALA A 44 -30.74 -12.98 -5.30
N THR A 45 -32.02 -13.27 -5.53
CA THR A 45 -32.80 -12.66 -6.62
C THR A 45 -33.31 -11.28 -6.22
N ASP A 46 -33.72 -10.46 -7.20
CA ASP A 46 -34.33 -9.15 -6.95
C ASP A 46 -35.58 -9.23 -6.08
N THR A 47 -36.34 -10.32 -6.19
CA THR A 47 -37.50 -10.60 -5.35
C THR A 47 -37.09 -10.71 -3.87
N PHE A 48 -35.99 -11.38 -3.57
CA PHE A 48 -35.48 -11.49 -2.20
C PHE A 48 -34.98 -10.14 -1.67
N LYS A 49 -34.28 -9.36 -2.51
CA LYS A 49 -33.83 -8.00 -2.17
C LYS A 49 -34.99 -7.09 -1.79
N LYS A 50 -36.06 -7.07 -2.60
CA LYS A 50 -37.26 -6.25 -2.33
C LYS A 50 -37.92 -6.60 -0.99
N VAL A 51 -38.08 -7.90 -0.69
CA VAL A 51 -38.66 -8.34 0.58
C VAL A 51 -37.83 -7.86 1.78
N VAL A 52 -36.50 -7.91 1.66
CA VAL A 52 -35.57 -7.46 2.72
C VAL A 52 -35.65 -5.94 2.94
N GLU A 53 -35.75 -5.16 1.87
CA GLU A 53 -35.89 -3.70 1.91
C GLU A 53 -37.26 -3.27 2.48
N GLU A 54 -38.34 -3.90 2.05
CA GLU A 54 -39.71 -3.63 2.55
C GLU A 54 -39.83 -3.88 4.06
N HIS A 55 -39.17 -4.93 4.56
CA HIS A 55 -39.18 -5.28 5.98
C HIS A 55 -38.06 -4.59 6.79
N LYS A 56 -37.30 -3.67 6.16
CA LYS A 56 -36.24 -2.84 6.78
C LYS A 56 -35.20 -3.64 7.57
N LEU A 57 -34.82 -4.82 7.07
CA LEU A 57 -33.83 -5.68 7.72
C LEU A 57 -32.41 -5.12 7.50
N LYS A 58 -31.79 -4.59 8.56
CA LYS A 58 -30.53 -3.84 8.49
C LYS A 58 -29.26 -4.70 8.33
N THR A 59 -29.40 -6.02 8.25
CA THR A 59 -28.27 -6.97 8.33
C THR A 59 -27.78 -7.46 6.97
N PHE A 60 -28.46 -7.10 5.88
CA PHE A 60 -28.13 -7.55 4.52
C PHE A 60 -27.46 -6.42 3.72
N GLN A 61 -26.43 -6.78 2.97
CA GLN A 61 -25.80 -5.93 1.96
C GLN A 61 -25.88 -6.66 0.62
N PHE A 62 -26.54 -6.06 -0.36
CA PHE A 62 -26.71 -6.65 -1.69
C PHE A 62 -25.64 -6.15 -2.65
N ILE A 63 -25.03 -7.09 -3.37
CA ILE A 63 -24.08 -6.82 -4.45
C ILE A 63 -24.64 -7.53 -5.68
N GLU A 64 -24.91 -6.78 -6.74
CA GLU A 64 -25.48 -7.30 -7.98
C GLU A 64 -24.39 -7.99 -8.82
N VAL A 65 -24.61 -9.22 -9.27
CA VAL A 65 -23.53 -10.07 -9.85
C VAL A 65 -23.80 -10.44 -11.32
N TRP A 66 -25.00 -10.17 -11.83
CA TRP A 66 -25.40 -10.43 -13.21
C TRP A 66 -26.58 -9.52 -13.57
N ASP A 67 -26.45 -8.76 -14.65
CA ASP A 67 -27.49 -7.85 -15.17
C ASP A 67 -28.02 -8.39 -16.50
N THR A 68 -29.31 -8.76 -16.50
CA THR A 68 -30.01 -9.29 -17.69
C THR A 68 -30.32 -8.23 -18.76
N GLU A 69 -30.12 -6.94 -18.49
CA GLU A 69 -30.32 -5.85 -19.45
C GLU A 69 -29.09 -5.59 -20.34
N ASN A 70 -27.96 -6.26 -20.07
CA ASN A 70 -26.73 -6.13 -20.83
C ASN A 70 -26.77 -6.96 -22.14
N THR A 71 -27.25 -6.36 -23.22
CA THR A 71 -27.40 -7.04 -24.53
C THR A 71 -26.06 -7.23 -25.27
N GLU A 72 -26.00 -8.29 -26.08
CA GLU A 72 -24.83 -8.65 -26.90
C GLU A 72 -24.45 -7.57 -27.93
N GLU A 73 -25.40 -6.72 -28.31
CA GLU A 73 -25.23 -5.59 -29.22
C GLU A 73 -24.46 -4.44 -28.55
N MET A 74 -24.79 -4.11 -27.29
CA MET A 74 -24.03 -3.16 -26.48
C MET A 74 -22.64 -3.68 -26.09
N ARG A 75 -22.43 -5.01 -26.12
CA ARG A 75 -21.12 -5.66 -25.97
C ARG A 75 -20.27 -5.54 -27.24
N LYS A 76 -20.88 -5.69 -28.43
CA LYS A 76 -20.20 -5.47 -29.73
C LYS A 76 -19.81 -4.02 -29.97
N GLU A 77 -20.60 -3.06 -29.50
CA GLU A 77 -20.31 -1.64 -29.66
C GLU A 77 -19.13 -1.19 -28.76
N ARG A 78 -18.96 -1.81 -27.57
CA ARG A 78 -17.77 -1.65 -26.70
C ARG A 78 -16.47 -2.19 -27.32
N LEU A 79 -16.54 -3.29 -28.08
CA LEU A 79 -15.39 -3.88 -28.78
C LEU A 79 -14.94 -3.06 -30.01
N LYS A 80 -15.79 -2.21 -30.56
CA LYS A 80 -15.45 -1.37 -31.73
C LYS A 80 -14.38 -0.32 -31.42
N THR A 81 -14.35 0.18 -30.18
CA THR A 81 -13.31 1.10 -29.69
C THR A 81 -11.98 0.38 -29.44
N TYR A 82 -12.04 -0.92 -29.10
CA TYR A 82 -10.86 -1.78 -28.96
C TYR A 82 -10.19 -2.04 -30.31
N ASP A 83 -10.95 -2.36 -31.37
CA ASP A 83 -10.39 -2.62 -32.71
C ASP A 83 -9.62 -1.40 -33.25
N GLN A 84 -10.13 -0.19 -33.05
CA GLN A 84 -9.48 1.06 -33.49
C GLN A 84 -8.19 1.39 -32.71
N TYR A 85 -8.11 0.99 -31.43
CA TYR A 85 -6.92 1.12 -30.60
C TYR A 85 -5.83 0.10 -31.01
N TYR A 86 -6.23 -1.12 -31.37
CA TYR A 86 -5.31 -2.17 -31.81
C TYR A 86 -4.78 -1.95 -33.24
N ASP A 87 -5.59 -1.39 -34.14
CA ASP A 87 -5.14 -0.98 -35.47
C ASP A 87 -4.00 0.06 -35.41
N ALA A 88 -4.02 0.97 -34.42
CA ALA A 88 -2.97 1.97 -34.22
C ALA A 88 -1.68 1.38 -33.58
N LEU A 89 -1.77 0.25 -32.88
CA LEU A 89 -0.62 -0.47 -32.32
C LEU A 89 0.10 -1.32 -33.38
N ALA A 90 -0.63 -1.79 -34.40
CA ALA A 90 -0.08 -2.56 -35.52
C ALA A 90 0.92 -1.76 -36.38
N ASP A 91 0.84 -0.43 -36.39
CA ASP A 91 1.75 0.47 -37.10
C ASP A 91 3.12 0.67 -36.41
N ARG A 92 3.32 0.10 -35.21
CA ARG A 92 4.61 0.19 -34.49
C ARG A 92 5.67 -0.74 -35.07
N GLN A 93 6.95 -0.46 -34.80
CA GLN A 93 8.04 -1.32 -35.24
C GLN A 93 7.94 -2.71 -34.59
N GLN A 94 7.49 -3.68 -35.38
CA GLN A 94 7.36 -5.06 -34.94
C GLN A 94 8.67 -5.81 -35.19
N VAL A 95 9.00 -6.73 -34.29
CA VAL A 95 10.20 -7.55 -34.35
C VAL A 95 9.85 -9.04 -34.18
N PRO A 96 10.62 -9.95 -34.81
CA PRO A 96 10.45 -11.37 -34.58
C PRO A 96 10.76 -11.76 -33.12
N TYR A 97 10.22 -12.90 -32.70
CA TYR A 97 10.37 -13.42 -31.33
C TYR A 97 11.81 -13.41 -30.80
N GLU A 98 12.81 -13.82 -31.59
CA GLU A 98 14.21 -13.86 -31.12
C GLU A 98 14.79 -12.47 -30.82
N SER A 99 14.35 -11.46 -31.57
CA SER A 99 14.71 -10.07 -31.34
C SER A 99 14.01 -9.54 -30.09
N ALA A 100 12.71 -9.81 -29.94
CA ALA A 100 11.95 -9.48 -28.73
C ALA A 100 12.58 -10.14 -27.49
N ARG A 101 12.92 -11.43 -27.55
CA ARG A 101 13.54 -12.18 -26.46
C ARG A 101 14.86 -11.57 -26.01
N SER A 102 15.70 -11.15 -26.96
CA SER A 102 16.98 -10.50 -26.68
C SER A 102 16.79 -9.14 -26.01
N MET A 103 15.76 -8.38 -26.40
CA MET A 103 15.43 -7.09 -25.78
C MET A 103 14.75 -7.25 -24.41
N VAL A 104 13.94 -8.29 -24.23
CA VAL A 104 13.35 -8.67 -22.93
C VAL A 104 14.43 -9.03 -21.92
N ALA A 105 15.52 -9.68 -22.38
CA ALA A 105 16.68 -9.95 -21.55
C ALA A 105 17.41 -8.70 -21.03
N LEU A 106 17.14 -7.54 -21.63
CA LEU A 106 17.66 -6.24 -21.21
C LEU A 106 16.67 -5.47 -20.32
N GLY A 107 15.57 -6.11 -19.90
CA GLY A 107 14.56 -5.54 -19.01
C GLY A 107 13.34 -4.93 -19.70
N ASN A 108 13.17 -5.15 -21.01
CA ASN A 108 12.00 -4.65 -21.76
C ASN A 108 10.81 -5.64 -21.71
N VAL A 109 9.61 -5.15 -21.99
CA VAL A 109 8.40 -5.96 -22.11
C VAL A 109 7.93 -5.93 -23.55
N PHE A 110 7.44 -7.06 -24.07
CA PHE A 110 6.95 -7.18 -25.45
C PHE A 110 5.54 -7.77 -25.47
N ARG A 111 4.77 -7.43 -26.51
CA ARG A 111 3.39 -7.87 -26.67
C ARG A 111 3.09 -8.31 -28.10
N HIS A 112 2.18 -9.27 -28.22
CA HIS A 112 1.53 -9.66 -29.46
C HIS A 112 0.07 -10.02 -29.15
N ASP A 113 -0.89 -9.30 -29.74
CA ASP A 113 -2.33 -9.41 -29.42
C ASP A 113 -2.62 -9.38 -27.91
N ASN A 114 -3.17 -10.45 -27.34
CA ASN A 114 -3.44 -10.63 -25.92
C ASN A 114 -2.34 -11.38 -25.17
N HIS A 115 -1.14 -11.49 -25.74
CA HIS A 115 0.00 -12.19 -25.15
C HIS A 115 1.13 -11.21 -24.79
N ILE A 116 1.67 -11.36 -23.58
CA ILE A 116 2.76 -10.55 -23.02
C ILE A 116 3.99 -11.44 -22.83
N LEU A 117 5.15 -10.92 -23.17
CA LEU A 117 6.46 -11.53 -22.95
C LEU A 117 7.32 -10.60 -22.07
N LEU A 118 7.82 -11.14 -20.96
CA LEU A 118 8.76 -10.45 -20.07
C LEU A 118 9.72 -11.44 -19.40
N GLN A 119 10.71 -10.92 -18.67
CA GLN A 119 11.61 -11.72 -17.83
C GLN A 119 11.51 -11.29 -16.36
N GLU A 120 11.38 -12.28 -15.48
CA GLU A 120 11.39 -12.12 -14.03
C GLU A 120 12.24 -13.27 -13.43
N ASP A 121 13.13 -12.96 -12.49
CA ASP A 121 14.02 -13.94 -11.84
C ASP A 121 14.79 -14.84 -12.84
N ASP A 122 15.39 -14.23 -13.87
CA ASP A 122 16.10 -14.89 -14.96
C ASP A 122 15.26 -15.87 -15.82
N GLN A 123 13.94 -15.94 -15.62
CA GLN A 123 13.03 -16.81 -16.38
C GLN A 123 12.08 -16.00 -17.27
N PHE A 124 11.88 -16.48 -18.50
CA PHE A 124 10.89 -15.89 -19.41
C PHE A 124 9.47 -16.29 -19.00
N LEU A 125 8.60 -15.29 -18.94
CA LEU A 125 7.19 -15.43 -18.61
C LEU A 125 6.34 -15.04 -19.81
N PHE A 126 5.33 -15.86 -20.07
CA PHE A 126 4.28 -15.58 -21.05
C PHE A 126 2.97 -15.35 -20.31
N GLY A 127 2.43 -14.14 -20.44
CA GLY A 127 1.12 -13.79 -19.93
C GLY A 127 0.09 -13.88 -21.03
N LYS A 128 -1.01 -14.61 -20.82
CA LYS A 128 -2.20 -14.49 -21.66
C LYS A 128 -3.26 -13.69 -20.93
N ILE A 129 -3.73 -12.61 -21.56
CA ILE A 129 -4.86 -11.83 -21.06
C ILE A 129 -6.14 -12.62 -21.38
N LEU A 130 -6.86 -13.03 -20.34
CA LEU A 130 -8.13 -13.76 -20.44
C LEU A 130 -9.29 -12.77 -20.63
N ASP A 131 -10.47 -13.28 -20.99
CA ASP A 131 -11.68 -12.47 -21.21
C ASP A 131 -12.20 -11.77 -19.93
N ASN A 132 -11.75 -12.22 -18.76
CA ASN A 132 -11.99 -11.59 -17.46
C ASN A 132 -10.85 -10.65 -17.03
N GLU A 133 -9.93 -10.38 -17.96
CA GLU A 133 -8.80 -9.45 -17.85
C GLU A 133 -7.75 -9.82 -16.79
N THR A 134 -7.81 -11.06 -16.29
CA THR A 134 -6.70 -11.64 -15.54
C THR A 134 -5.60 -12.10 -16.50
N ILE A 135 -4.34 -11.90 -16.09
CA ILE A 135 -3.20 -12.42 -16.83
C ILE A 135 -2.88 -13.80 -16.28
N GLN A 136 -3.06 -14.80 -17.12
CA GLN A 136 -2.58 -16.13 -16.84
C GLN A 136 -1.11 -16.22 -17.23
N TRP A 137 -0.23 -16.29 -16.23
CA TRP A 137 1.20 -16.44 -16.45
C TRP A 137 1.57 -17.91 -16.62
N ILE A 138 2.41 -18.18 -17.61
CA ILE A 138 2.96 -19.49 -17.90
C ILE A 138 4.49 -19.36 -17.99
N ARG A 139 5.17 -20.32 -17.38
CA ARG A 139 6.62 -20.58 -17.55
C ARG A 139 6.77 -21.76 -18.51
N PRO A 140 6.88 -21.52 -19.83
CA PRO A 140 6.91 -22.62 -20.77
C PRO A 140 8.24 -23.37 -20.68
N THR A 141 8.17 -24.69 -20.44
CA THR A 141 9.30 -25.60 -20.60
C THR A 141 9.71 -25.75 -22.07
N TYR A 142 8.80 -25.44 -22.99
CA TYR A 142 8.98 -25.45 -24.44
C TYR A 142 8.19 -24.32 -25.07
N ILE A 143 8.80 -23.56 -25.99
CA ILE A 143 8.15 -22.42 -26.66
C ILE A 143 7.28 -22.93 -27.82
N PRO A 144 5.96 -22.67 -27.81
CA PRO A 144 5.08 -23.05 -28.91
C PRO A 144 5.57 -22.44 -30.25
N PRO A 145 5.65 -23.23 -31.34
CA PRO A 145 6.19 -22.75 -32.61
C PRO A 145 5.47 -21.52 -33.18
N ILE A 146 4.18 -21.39 -32.88
CA ILE A 146 3.35 -20.25 -33.30
C ILE A 146 3.88 -18.90 -32.79
N TYR A 147 4.60 -18.86 -31.66
CA TYR A 147 5.17 -17.62 -31.14
C TYR A 147 6.36 -17.11 -31.96
N PHE A 148 7.03 -17.98 -32.73
CA PHE A 148 8.09 -17.58 -33.65
C PHE A 148 7.56 -16.89 -34.90
N GLU A 149 6.31 -17.17 -35.26
CA GLU A 149 5.64 -16.57 -36.42
C GLU A 149 5.04 -15.20 -36.08
N TRP A 150 4.78 -14.95 -34.79
CA TRP A 150 4.24 -13.70 -34.29
C TRP A 150 5.24 -12.56 -34.39
N GLN A 151 4.69 -11.40 -34.74
CA GLN A 151 5.42 -10.13 -34.76
C GLN A 151 5.15 -9.40 -33.45
N TRP A 152 6.19 -9.25 -32.65
CA TRP A 152 6.11 -8.69 -31.30
C TRP A 152 6.47 -7.21 -31.35
N TYR A 153 5.75 -6.39 -30.59
CA TYR A 153 6.09 -4.98 -30.44
C TYR A 153 6.49 -4.71 -28.99
N MET A 154 7.40 -3.75 -28.82
CA MET A 154 7.84 -3.30 -27.51
C MET A 154 6.67 -2.62 -26.80
N TYR A 155 6.46 -3.04 -25.57
CA TYR A 155 5.37 -2.62 -24.70
C TYR A 155 5.96 -1.73 -23.60
N GLU A 156 5.67 -0.43 -23.63
CA GLU A 156 6.21 0.50 -22.64
C GLU A 156 5.44 0.37 -21.32
N TYR A 157 6.15 0.41 -20.19
CA TYR A 157 5.57 0.26 -18.85
C TYR A 157 4.46 1.30 -18.53
N SER A 158 4.54 2.47 -19.16
CA SER A 158 3.50 3.52 -19.15
C SER A 158 2.16 3.06 -19.74
N GLU A 159 2.15 2.08 -20.64
CA GLU A 159 0.95 1.54 -21.29
C GLU A 159 0.32 0.39 -20.49
N CYS A 160 1.10 -0.28 -19.64
CA CYS A 160 0.61 -1.19 -18.61
C CYS A 160 -0.27 -0.46 -17.60
N GLU A 161 0.12 0.76 -17.25
CA GLU A 161 -0.68 1.69 -16.46
C GLU A 161 -1.97 2.08 -17.21
N SER A 162 -1.93 2.42 -18.51
CA SER A 162 -3.16 2.76 -19.27
C SER A 162 -4.15 1.60 -19.38
N ALA A 163 -3.69 0.37 -19.63
CA ALA A 163 -4.56 -0.82 -19.70
C ALA A 163 -5.14 -1.20 -18.33
N ARG A 164 -4.35 -1.04 -17.26
CA ARG A 164 -4.80 -1.22 -15.87
C ARG A 164 -5.77 -0.10 -15.45
N GLN A 165 -5.53 1.13 -15.88
CA GLN A 165 -6.40 2.30 -15.67
C GLN A 165 -7.73 2.17 -16.42
N GLU A 166 -7.79 1.45 -17.54
CA GLU A 166 -9.03 1.11 -18.25
C GLU A 166 -9.88 0.06 -17.53
N TYR A 167 -9.28 -1.02 -17.00
CA TYR A 167 -9.98 -2.05 -16.23
C TYR A 167 -10.65 -1.51 -14.96
N PHE A 168 -9.94 -0.66 -14.20
CA PHE A 168 -10.51 -0.08 -12.98
C PHE A 168 -11.55 1.02 -13.23
N ALA A 169 -11.58 1.59 -14.45
CA ALA A 169 -12.58 2.60 -14.81
C ALA A 169 -14.00 2.04 -14.94
N GLU A 170 -14.17 0.78 -15.35
CA GLU A 170 -15.50 0.15 -15.41
C GLU A 170 -15.97 -0.42 -14.06
N VAL A 171 -15.05 -0.74 -13.13
CA VAL A 171 -15.40 -1.21 -11.77
C VAL A 171 -15.75 -0.04 -10.83
N SER A 172 -15.29 1.18 -11.13
CA SER A 172 -15.51 2.38 -10.32
C SER A 172 -16.98 2.82 -10.19
N HIS A 173 -17.88 2.31 -11.03
CA HIS A 173 -19.28 2.76 -10.99
C HIS A 173 -20.09 2.31 -9.77
N ARG A 174 -19.53 1.51 -8.86
CA ARG A 174 -20.24 1.07 -7.64
C ARG A 174 -19.67 1.58 -6.31
N VAL A 175 -18.55 2.33 -6.31
CA VAL A 175 -17.96 2.85 -5.05
C VAL A 175 -17.91 4.38 -4.99
N ASN A 176 -17.85 5.10 -6.11
CA ASN A 176 -17.64 6.56 -6.12
C ASN A 176 -18.94 7.38 -6.10
N GLY A 177 -19.80 7.08 -5.11
CA GLY A 177 -21.11 7.71 -4.91
C GLY A 177 -21.12 9.05 -4.17
N LEU A 178 -20.01 9.79 -4.02
CA LEU A 178 -20.05 11.12 -3.38
C LEU A 178 -19.20 12.16 -4.13
N LYS A 179 -19.87 13.24 -4.57
CA LYS A 179 -19.27 14.42 -5.21
C LYS A 179 -18.45 15.23 -4.20
N GLY A 180 -17.18 14.85 -3.99
CA GLY A 180 -16.20 15.65 -3.27
C GLY A 180 -15.59 16.75 -4.14
N THR A 181 -14.80 17.65 -3.53
CA THR A 181 -14.06 18.69 -4.26
C THR A 181 -12.82 18.07 -4.88
N LYS A 182 -12.57 18.33 -6.18
CA LYS A 182 -11.34 17.90 -6.85
C LYS A 182 -10.11 18.47 -6.12
N VAL A 183 -9.17 17.58 -5.82
CA VAL A 183 -7.85 17.93 -5.28
C VAL A 183 -6.83 17.84 -6.40
N LEU A 184 -5.88 18.77 -6.42
CA LEU A 184 -4.76 18.82 -7.34
C LEU A 184 -3.49 18.49 -6.57
N PHE A 185 -2.60 17.76 -7.22
CA PHE A 185 -1.26 17.45 -6.76
C PHE A 185 -0.28 17.98 -7.82
N LYS A 186 0.79 18.67 -7.42
CA LYS A 186 1.85 19.05 -8.37
C LYS A 186 2.78 17.90 -8.71
N ASP A 187 2.97 16.99 -7.75
CA ASP A 187 3.84 15.84 -7.90
C ASP A 187 3.05 14.65 -8.46
N GLU A 188 3.34 14.29 -9.72
CA GLU A 188 2.64 13.19 -10.41
C GLU A 188 2.91 11.83 -9.75
N ILE A 189 4.09 11.62 -9.16
CA ILE A 189 4.46 10.35 -8.52
C ILE A 189 3.67 10.18 -7.23
N LEU A 190 3.54 11.25 -6.45
CA LEU A 190 2.68 11.28 -5.27
C LEU A 190 1.21 11.04 -5.66
N GLU A 191 0.71 11.76 -6.67
CA GLU A 191 -0.66 11.62 -7.15
C GLU A 191 -0.94 10.17 -7.54
N ARG A 192 -0.10 9.59 -8.41
CA ARG A 192 -0.26 8.20 -8.87
C ARG A 192 -0.18 7.20 -7.71
N SER A 193 0.75 7.38 -6.78
CA SER A 193 0.86 6.51 -5.61
C SER A 193 -0.43 6.52 -4.78
N ILE A 194 -1.01 7.70 -4.58
CA ILE A 194 -2.31 7.85 -3.88
C ILE A 194 -3.45 7.22 -4.68
N ARG A 195 -3.47 7.42 -6.00
CA ARG A 195 -4.49 6.83 -6.89
C ARG A 195 -4.49 5.31 -6.83
N VAL A 196 -3.31 4.69 -6.85
CA VAL A 196 -3.16 3.24 -6.77
C VAL A 196 -3.64 2.73 -5.41
N GLU A 197 -3.22 3.36 -4.32
CA GLU A 197 -3.64 3.00 -2.96
C GLU A 197 -5.16 3.09 -2.78
N LEU A 198 -5.78 4.14 -3.33
CA LEU A 198 -7.23 4.37 -3.26
C LEU A 198 -8.04 3.68 -4.36
N GLN A 199 -7.38 3.08 -5.35
CA GLN A 199 -7.99 2.51 -6.55
C GLN A 199 -8.85 3.54 -7.34
N VAL A 200 -8.37 4.78 -7.47
CA VAL A 200 -9.04 5.89 -8.20
C VAL A 200 -8.19 6.35 -9.38
N PHE A 201 -8.49 5.89 -10.59
CA PHE A 201 -7.58 6.04 -11.73
C PHE A 201 -8.03 7.09 -12.75
N LYS A 202 -9.29 7.07 -13.20
CA LYS A 202 -9.81 8.00 -14.22
C LYS A 202 -10.56 9.18 -13.63
N GLU A 203 -11.19 9.01 -12.46
CA GLU A 203 -11.89 10.12 -11.82
C GLU A 203 -10.92 11.12 -11.22
N ASN A 204 -11.42 12.32 -10.96
CA ASN A 204 -10.71 13.28 -10.14
C ASN A 204 -10.52 12.69 -8.74
N LEU A 205 -9.29 12.71 -8.21
CA LEU A 205 -9.10 12.55 -6.77
C LEU A 205 -9.85 13.67 -6.06
N THR A 206 -10.70 13.29 -5.10
CA THR A 206 -11.43 14.24 -4.28
C THR A 206 -10.96 14.20 -2.83
N ASP A 207 -11.25 15.28 -2.11
CA ASP A 207 -11.08 15.35 -0.66
C ASP A 207 -11.74 14.18 0.07
N ILE A 208 -12.91 13.72 -0.38
CA ILE A 208 -13.61 12.54 0.17
C ILE A 208 -12.81 11.25 -0.06
N ASN A 209 -12.21 11.06 -1.23
CA ASN A 209 -11.38 9.89 -1.50
C ASN A 209 -10.17 9.85 -0.53
N LEU A 210 -9.54 11.01 -0.30
CA LEU A 210 -8.35 11.13 0.55
C LEU A 210 -8.63 10.83 2.04
N LEU A 211 -9.88 10.88 2.50
CA LEU A 211 -10.25 10.45 3.85
C LEU A 211 -10.03 8.94 4.07
N GLN A 212 -9.88 8.14 3.01
CA GLN A 212 -9.63 6.71 3.13
C GLN A 212 -8.14 6.39 3.35
N LEU A 213 -7.23 7.32 3.04
CA LEU A 213 -5.80 7.14 3.23
C LEU A 213 -5.46 7.01 4.72
N ARG A 214 -4.68 5.99 5.04
CA ARG A 214 -4.17 5.75 6.41
C ARG A 214 -2.66 5.81 6.47
N ASN A 215 -1.98 5.24 5.49
CA ASN A 215 -0.53 5.16 5.47
C ASN A 215 -0.01 5.34 4.05
N ILE A 216 1.14 5.99 3.91
CA ILE A 216 1.90 6.04 2.66
C ILE A 216 3.35 5.69 3.02
N PHE A 217 3.74 4.44 2.76
CA PHE A 217 5.09 3.93 3.08
C PHE A 217 5.92 3.55 1.86
N ARG A 218 5.29 3.38 0.70
CA ARG A 218 5.94 2.99 -0.54
C ARG A 218 5.30 3.77 -1.67
N TYR A 219 6.15 4.28 -2.55
CA TYR A 219 5.73 4.81 -3.83
C TYR A 219 5.67 3.67 -4.83
N HIS A 220 4.60 3.63 -5.62
CA HIS A 220 4.39 2.54 -6.57
C HIS A 220 5.34 2.63 -7.77
N GLU A 221 5.82 3.84 -8.08
CA GLU A 221 6.77 4.09 -9.15
C GLU A 221 8.16 4.38 -8.58
N LYS A 222 9.19 3.98 -9.32
CA LYS A 222 10.55 4.43 -9.05
C LYS A 222 10.63 5.92 -9.36
N GLY A 223 10.93 6.72 -8.35
CA GLY A 223 11.19 8.14 -8.50
C GLY A 223 11.05 8.89 -7.18
N ASN A 224 11.38 10.17 -7.23
CA ASN A 224 11.53 11.03 -6.07
C ASN A 224 10.30 11.93 -5.95
N VAL A 225 9.73 12.03 -4.76
CA VAL A 225 8.57 12.90 -4.49
C VAL A 225 9.05 14.21 -3.88
N TYR A 226 8.86 15.31 -4.60
CA TYR A 226 9.36 16.63 -4.20
C TYR A 226 8.28 17.60 -3.74
N TYR A 227 7.02 17.42 -4.16
CA TYR A 227 5.92 18.30 -3.72
C TYR A 227 4.82 17.50 -3.02
N LEU A 228 4.35 18.01 -1.89
CA LEU A 228 3.34 17.34 -1.06
C LEU A 228 1.97 18.01 -1.09
N ASP A 229 1.77 19.02 -1.95
CA ASP A 229 0.48 19.69 -2.05
C ASP A 229 -0.63 18.70 -2.44
N GLY A 230 -1.80 18.88 -1.83
CA GLY A 230 -2.93 17.97 -1.96
C GLY A 230 -3.02 16.96 -0.82
N ILE A 231 -1.89 16.59 -0.18
CA ILE A 231 -1.92 15.62 0.93
C ILE A 231 -2.62 16.17 2.19
N GLN A 232 -2.74 17.49 2.33
CA GLN A 232 -3.43 18.12 3.47
C GLN A 232 -4.90 17.71 3.61
N TYR A 233 -5.51 17.21 2.53
CA TYR A 233 -6.89 16.72 2.55
C TYR A 233 -7.02 15.28 3.06
N ALA A 234 -5.91 14.54 3.19
CA ALA A 234 -5.88 13.19 3.74
C ALA A 234 -5.98 13.18 5.27
N LYS A 235 -7.05 13.76 5.83
CA LYS A 235 -7.21 14.03 7.28
C LYS A 235 -7.07 12.80 8.19
N ASN A 236 -7.14 11.61 7.61
CA ASN A 236 -7.13 10.32 8.27
C ASN A 236 -5.77 9.59 8.19
N LEU A 237 -4.79 10.24 7.55
CA LEU A 237 -3.42 9.77 7.41
C LEU A 237 -2.73 9.76 8.78
N LYS A 238 -2.16 8.61 9.11
CA LYS A 238 -1.42 8.34 10.35
C LYS A 238 0.07 8.24 10.11
N SER A 239 0.47 7.67 8.98
CA SER A 239 1.88 7.46 8.68
C SER A 239 2.26 7.93 7.30
N PHE A 240 3.38 8.65 7.20
CA PHE A 240 3.89 9.14 5.93
C PHE A 240 5.39 8.87 5.81
N SER A 241 5.83 8.52 4.61
CA SER A 241 7.22 8.17 4.33
C SER A 241 7.69 8.85 3.06
N ILE A 242 8.83 9.53 3.13
CA ILE A 242 9.64 9.93 1.98
C ILE A 242 10.98 9.23 2.12
N ARG A 243 11.38 8.48 1.11
CA ARG A 243 12.67 7.78 1.09
C ARG A 243 13.34 8.01 -0.26
N ASP A 244 14.66 7.94 -0.27
CA ASP A 244 15.47 7.94 -1.47
C ASP A 244 15.25 9.19 -2.34
N THR A 245 14.88 10.32 -1.72
CA THR A 245 14.58 11.59 -2.36
C THR A 245 15.69 12.60 -2.01
N PRO A 246 16.84 12.56 -2.71
CA PRO A 246 17.93 13.51 -2.51
C PRO A 246 17.45 14.94 -2.73
N ASP A 247 17.97 15.86 -1.90
CA ASP A 247 17.64 17.28 -1.91
C ASP A 247 16.16 17.60 -1.63
N PHE A 248 15.43 16.70 -0.97
CA PHE A 248 14.05 16.95 -0.57
C PHE A 248 13.92 18.18 0.33
N ASP A 249 13.05 19.11 -0.05
CA ASP A 249 12.76 20.29 0.75
C ASP A 249 11.79 19.96 1.88
N LEU A 250 12.31 19.85 3.11
CA LEU A 250 11.50 19.59 4.31
C LEU A 250 10.39 20.62 4.56
N ASP A 251 10.41 21.81 3.94
CA ASP A 251 9.29 22.76 4.04
C ASP A 251 7.99 22.21 3.44
N GLU A 252 8.07 21.22 2.54
CA GLU A 252 6.90 20.56 1.96
C GLU A 252 6.12 19.72 2.97
N LEU A 253 6.76 19.31 4.08
CA LEU A 253 6.09 18.60 5.17
C LEU A 253 4.98 19.44 5.84
N ARG A 254 4.94 20.76 5.62
CA ARG A 254 3.85 21.64 6.10
C ARG A 254 2.47 21.20 5.60
N TYR A 255 2.41 20.47 4.48
CA TYR A 255 1.15 19.96 3.93
C TYR A 255 0.66 18.70 4.63
N LEU A 256 1.46 18.07 5.49
CA LEU A 256 1.02 16.89 6.23
C LEU A 256 -0.16 17.24 7.17
N PRO A 257 -1.20 16.39 7.23
CA PRO A 257 -2.36 16.64 8.07
C PRO A 257 -2.03 16.43 9.57
N GLU A 258 -2.77 17.11 10.44
CA GLU A 258 -2.57 17.14 11.90
C GLU A 258 -2.53 15.77 12.62
N ASN A 259 -3.11 14.74 12.00
CA ASN A 259 -3.26 13.40 12.56
C ASN A 259 -2.08 12.46 12.26
N VAL A 260 -1.05 12.93 11.56
CA VAL A 260 0.15 12.12 11.33
C VAL A 260 0.84 11.83 12.66
N GLU A 261 0.98 10.54 12.94
CA GLU A 261 1.61 9.95 14.12
C GLU A 261 3.06 9.59 13.81
N THR A 262 3.31 9.01 12.62
CA THR A 262 4.64 8.52 12.20
C THR A 262 5.15 9.20 10.94
N LEU A 263 6.36 9.74 10.99
CA LEU A 263 7.08 10.28 9.83
C LEU A 263 8.38 9.51 9.58
N CYS A 264 8.54 8.99 8.36
CA CYS A 264 9.77 8.39 7.89
C CYS A 264 10.40 9.28 6.81
N ILE A 265 11.63 9.76 7.04
CA ILE A 265 12.39 10.59 6.09
C ILE A 265 13.82 10.04 5.92
N ASN A 266 13.92 8.72 5.81
CA ASN A 266 15.18 7.98 5.71
C ASN A 266 15.82 8.14 4.33
N ASP A 267 17.14 7.96 4.24
CA ASP A 267 17.86 7.83 2.96
C ASP A 267 17.71 9.07 2.03
N ASN A 268 17.51 10.27 2.59
CA ASN A 268 17.32 11.51 1.81
C ASN A 268 18.58 12.40 1.76
N GLY A 269 19.68 11.97 2.38
CA GLY A 269 20.94 12.73 2.41
C GLY A 269 20.87 14.02 3.23
N LEU A 270 19.89 14.15 4.14
CA LEU A 270 19.64 15.36 4.92
C LEU A 270 20.82 15.69 5.84
N THR A 271 21.24 16.95 5.85
CA THR A 271 22.27 17.47 6.78
C THR A 271 21.66 18.18 7.99
N SER A 272 20.39 18.58 7.90
CA SER A 272 19.65 19.24 8.97
C SER A 272 18.16 18.91 8.92
N ILE A 273 17.54 18.87 10.10
CA ILE A 273 16.09 18.73 10.30
C ILE A 273 15.48 19.99 10.95
N ALA A 274 16.18 21.14 10.92
CA ALA A 274 15.70 22.37 11.55
C ALA A 274 14.32 22.84 11.04
N LYS A 275 14.00 22.54 9.77
CA LYS A 275 12.71 22.85 9.15
C LYS A 275 11.53 22.12 9.79
N LEU A 276 11.76 21.01 10.51
CA LEU A 276 10.71 20.34 11.26
C LEU A 276 10.08 21.26 12.32
N ASN A 277 10.80 22.28 12.80
CA ASN A 277 10.26 23.25 13.74
C ASN A 277 8.96 23.90 13.26
N GLY A 278 8.72 23.99 11.95
CA GLY A 278 7.48 24.55 11.39
C GLY A 278 6.24 23.64 11.51
N LEU A 279 6.37 22.39 11.95
CA LEU A 279 5.30 21.38 11.94
C LEU A 279 4.49 21.31 13.25
N HIS A 280 4.30 22.44 13.93
CA HIS A 280 3.58 22.52 15.21
C HIS A 280 2.12 22.00 15.15
N HIS A 281 1.54 21.90 13.96
CA HIS A 281 0.19 21.37 13.76
C HIS A 281 0.11 19.84 13.88
N LEU A 282 1.24 19.12 13.86
CA LEU A 282 1.27 17.66 14.01
C LEU A 282 1.13 17.25 15.49
N THR A 283 -0.07 17.44 16.03
CA THR A 283 -0.37 17.25 17.46
C THR A 283 -0.29 15.80 17.95
N ARG A 284 -0.25 14.83 17.02
CA ARG A 284 -0.16 13.40 17.32
C ARG A 284 1.18 12.77 16.97
N PHE A 285 2.15 13.58 16.55
CA PHE A 285 3.43 13.09 16.05
C PHE A 285 4.27 12.45 17.15
N ASP A 286 4.30 11.12 17.19
CA ASP A 286 4.91 10.34 18.26
C ASP A 286 6.14 9.51 17.79
N SER A 287 6.33 9.37 16.48
CA SER A 287 7.37 8.51 15.91
C SER A 287 8.07 9.15 14.73
N ILE A 288 9.40 9.22 14.78
CA ILE A 288 10.23 9.70 13.69
C ILE A 288 11.35 8.72 13.33
N HIS A 289 11.45 8.45 12.04
CA HIS A 289 12.51 7.68 11.41
C HIS A 289 13.30 8.61 10.50
N ILE A 290 14.60 8.76 10.78
CA ILE A 290 15.57 9.64 10.10
C ILE A 290 16.88 8.89 9.82
N GLU A 291 16.82 7.56 9.70
CA GLU A 291 18.01 6.73 9.43
C GLU A 291 18.69 7.07 8.09
N ASN A 292 19.99 6.78 8.00
CA ASN A 292 20.78 6.91 6.76
C ASN A 292 20.76 8.32 6.16
N ASN A 293 20.97 9.33 7.01
CA ASN A 293 21.14 10.72 6.60
C ASN A 293 22.55 11.20 7.00
N LYS A 294 22.78 12.51 7.03
CA LYS A 294 24.04 13.15 7.43
C LYS A 294 23.81 14.14 8.57
N LEU A 295 22.87 13.82 9.46
CA LEU A 295 22.45 14.70 10.54
C LEU A 295 23.53 14.76 11.62
N VAL A 296 23.77 15.96 12.13
CA VAL A 296 24.69 16.22 13.26
C VAL A 296 23.98 16.72 14.51
N ASP A 297 22.74 17.21 14.36
CA ASP A 297 21.98 17.87 15.40
C ASP A 297 20.53 17.35 15.45
N LEU A 298 20.11 16.93 16.64
CA LEU A 298 18.74 16.48 16.95
C LEU A 298 17.94 17.50 17.76
N SER A 299 18.50 18.68 18.06
CA SER A 299 17.82 19.75 18.80
C SER A 299 16.45 20.15 18.23
N PRO A 300 16.17 20.10 16.91
CA PRO A 300 14.83 20.41 16.40
C PRO A 300 13.73 19.48 16.93
N LEU A 301 14.06 18.25 17.35
CA LEU A 301 13.09 17.28 17.84
C LEU A 301 12.46 17.68 19.17
N ILE A 302 13.09 18.58 19.94
CA ILE A 302 12.57 19.05 21.24
C ILE A 302 11.21 19.75 21.11
N ASN A 303 10.87 20.25 19.92
CA ASN A 303 9.59 20.87 19.63
C ASN A 303 8.42 19.88 19.57
N PHE A 304 8.71 18.57 19.67
CA PHE A 304 7.73 17.49 19.70
C PHE A 304 7.88 16.68 20.99
N PRO A 305 7.53 17.27 22.16
CA PRO A 305 7.73 16.64 23.46
C PRO A 305 6.96 15.32 23.63
N GLN A 306 5.94 15.08 22.80
CA GLN A 306 5.16 13.84 22.75
C GLN A 306 5.85 12.69 21.96
N LEU A 307 7.03 12.90 21.39
CA LEU A 307 7.78 11.85 20.70
C LEU A 307 8.08 10.67 21.65
N GLN A 308 7.70 9.48 21.22
CA GLN A 308 7.91 8.22 21.94
C GLN A 308 8.91 7.32 21.23
N TRP A 309 9.14 7.51 19.93
CA TRP A 309 9.99 6.66 19.12
C TRP A 309 10.91 7.47 18.21
N ILE A 310 12.22 7.28 18.36
CA ILE A 310 13.24 7.89 17.50
C ILE A 310 14.15 6.81 16.94
N ARG A 311 14.30 6.79 15.62
CA ARG A 311 15.35 6.04 14.92
C ARG A 311 16.20 6.99 14.10
N ALA A 312 17.49 7.07 14.42
CA ALA A 312 18.44 7.96 13.76
C ALA A 312 19.78 7.26 13.48
N ASN A 313 19.73 5.96 13.18
CA ASN A 313 20.92 5.18 12.84
C ASN A 313 21.64 5.73 11.60
N HIS A 314 22.94 5.48 11.50
CA HIS A 314 23.75 5.88 10.33
C HIS A 314 23.64 7.38 10.02
N ASN A 315 23.99 8.20 11.01
CA ASN A 315 24.10 9.65 10.90
C ASN A 315 25.48 10.10 11.43
N GLN A 316 25.66 11.39 11.69
CA GLN A 316 26.89 11.99 12.21
C GLN A 316 26.62 12.69 13.55
N ILE A 317 25.71 12.14 14.35
CA ILE A 317 25.26 12.73 15.62
C ILE A 317 26.32 12.49 16.70
N GLU A 318 26.79 13.56 17.34
CA GLU A 318 27.71 13.48 18.47
C GLU A 318 27.02 13.87 19.79
N ASP A 319 26.24 14.95 19.76
CA ASP A 319 25.51 15.47 20.92
C ASP A 319 24.05 14.99 20.92
N ILE A 320 23.68 14.29 21.98
CA ILE A 320 22.33 13.78 22.22
C ILE A 320 21.67 14.41 23.45
N LEU A 321 22.33 15.38 24.11
CA LEU A 321 21.77 16.08 25.27
C LEU A 321 20.44 16.79 25.00
N PRO A 322 20.16 17.33 23.79
CA PRO A 322 18.85 17.91 23.52
C PRO A 322 17.68 16.95 23.76
N LEU A 323 17.90 15.63 23.60
CA LEU A 323 16.87 14.62 23.80
C LEU A 323 16.37 14.54 25.25
N ASN A 324 17.08 15.09 26.24
CA ASN A 324 16.62 15.17 27.64
C ASN A 324 15.28 15.88 27.84
N GLN A 325 14.85 16.68 26.86
CA GLN A 325 13.54 17.33 26.88
C GLN A 325 12.38 16.39 26.51
N LEU A 326 12.67 15.27 25.84
CA LEU A 326 11.69 14.29 25.38
C LEU A 326 11.37 13.27 26.47
N ARG A 327 10.68 13.72 27.53
CA ARG A 327 10.42 12.91 28.73
C ARG A 327 9.51 11.70 28.47
N GLU A 328 8.76 11.68 27.39
CA GLU A 328 7.91 10.55 26.98
C GLU A 328 8.62 9.54 26.07
N LEU A 329 9.89 9.75 25.74
CA LEU A 329 10.63 8.89 24.81
C LEU A 329 10.78 7.48 25.38
N LYS A 330 10.27 6.49 24.63
CA LYS A 330 10.27 5.06 25.01
C LYS A 330 11.31 4.26 24.24
N THR A 331 11.59 4.63 22.99
CA THR A 331 12.56 3.94 22.14
C THR A 331 13.50 4.92 21.48
N LEU A 332 14.79 4.67 21.64
CA LEU A 332 15.87 5.45 21.02
C LEU A 332 16.88 4.50 20.36
N ILE A 333 17.05 4.64 19.04
CA ILE A 333 17.98 3.83 18.24
C ILE A 333 18.94 4.76 17.50
N LEU A 334 20.23 4.67 17.82
CA LEU A 334 21.29 5.61 17.46
C LEU A 334 22.55 4.92 16.92
N ASN A 335 22.46 3.68 16.43
CA ASN A 335 23.60 2.91 15.95
C ASN A 335 24.35 3.65 14.83
N CYS A 336 25.65 3.36 14.70
CA CYS A 336 26.49 3.96 13.68
C CYS A 336 26.44 5.51 13.70
N ASN A 337 26.57 6.10 14.89
CA ASN A 337 26.81 7.53 15.10
C ASN A 337 28.07 7.72 15.97
N PRO A 338 28.80 8.82 15.83
CA PRO A 338 29.99 9.13 16.64
C PRO A 338 29.68 9.57 18.10
N ILE A 339 28.71 8.93 18.77
CA ILE A 339 28.29 9.26 20.13
C ILE A 339 29.28 8.68 21.13
N ARG A 340 29.98 9.54 21.87
CA ARG A 340 31.01 9.11 22.83
C ARG A 340 30.49 8.90 24.24
N ASN A 341 29.43 9.59 24.63
CA ASN A 341 28.94 9.59 26.00
C ASN A 341 27.42 9.70 26.07
N ILE A 342 26.79 8.83 26.86
CA ILE A 342 25.35 8.84 27.14
C ILE A 342 25.04 9.06 28.63
N GLN A 343 26.06 9.20 29.49
CA GLN A 343 25.93 9.36 30.96
C GLN A 343 25.20 10.63 31.39
N LEU A 344 24.95 11.57 30.49
CA LEU A 344 24.22 12.80 30.79
C LEU A 344 22.78 12.77 30.25
N LEU A 345 22.37 11.65 29.68
CA LEU A 345 21.04 11.46 29.12
C LEU A 345 20.08 10.99 30.22
N GLU A 346 18.95 11.67 30.39
CA GLU A 346 17.94 11.40 31.42
C GLU A 346 16.57 11.19 30.77
N LEU A 347 16.24 9.93 30.49
CA LEU A 347 14.99 9.54 29.82
C LEU A 347 14.23 8.55 30.70
N PRO A 348 13.41 9.05 31.65
CA PRO A 348 12.80 8.21 32.68
C PRO A 348 11.81 7.17 32.13
N GLU A 349 11.23 7.43 30.95
CA GLU A 349 10.29 6.54 30.27
C GLU A 349 10.95 5.59 29.25
N LEU A 350 12.27 5.66 29.09
CA LEU A 350 12.98 4.88 28.08
C LEU A 350 12.92 3.39 28.41
N ARG A 351 12.46 2.60 27.44
CA ARG A 351 12.33 1.14 27.50
C ARG A 351 13.31 0.43 26.58
N SER A 352 13.65 1.05 25.45
CA SER A 352 14.58 0.46 24.48
C SER A 352 15.67 1.47 24.11
N LEU A 353 16.93 1.11 24.37
CA LEU A 353 18.10 1.87 23.96
C LEU A 353 19.02 1.00 23.11
N ILE A 354 19.30 1.45 21.90
CA ILE A 354 20.27 0.80 21.01
C ILE A 354 21.24 1.89 20.54
N VAL A 355 22.51 1.73 20.89
CA VAL A 355 23.59 2.65 20.55
C VAL A 355 24.90 1.88 20.42
N GLU A 356 25.81 2.33 19.57
CA GLU A 356 27.11 1.70 19.35
C GLU A 356 28.23 2.73 19.55
N GLY A 357 29.44 2.28 19.87
CA GLY A 357 30.62 3.15 20.02
C GLY A 357 30.68 3.97 21.31
N VAL A 358 29.85 3.62 22.30
CA VAL A 358 29.86 4.27 23.62
C VAL A 358 30.82 3.54 24.55
N HIS A 359 31.74 4.27 25.16
CA HIS A 359 32.70 3.73 26.12
C HIS A 359 32.46 4.35 27.50
N THR A 360 32.33 3.50 28.52
CA THR A 360 32.21 3.95 29.92
C THR A 360 32.70 2.86 30.87
N GLU A 361 33.43 3.28 31.91
CA GLU A 361 33.89 2.40 32.97
C GLU A 361 32.79 2.12 34.01
N ASP A 362 31.79 2.99 34.09
CA ASP A 362 30.66 2.89 35.01
C ASP A 362 29.36 2.76 34.22
N TRP A 363 28.69 1.62 34.38
CA TRP A 363 27.36 1.33 33.81
C TRP A 363 26.23 1.48 34.83
N SER A 364 26.55 1.79 36.10
CA SER A 364 25.55 1.90 37.17
C SER A 364 24.54 3.02 36.92
N PHE A 365 24.92 4.04 36.15
CA PHE A 365 24.04 5.14 35.78
C PHE A 365 22.82 4.70 34.97
N LEU A 366 22.89 3.60 34.20
CA LEU A 366 21.79 3.13 33.36
C LEU A 366 20.52 2.90 34.20
N MET A 367 20.66 2.31 35.39
CA MET A 367 19.54 2.03 36.29
C MET A 367 18.95 3.30 36.90
N LYS A 368 19.76 4.36 37.04
CA LYS A 368 19.32 5.65 37.58
C LYS A 368 18.63 6.50 36.50
N GLN A 369 19.18 6.51 35.30
CA GLN A 369 18.74 7.37 34.20
C GLN A 369 17.62 6.76 33.36
N PHE A 370 17.59 5.43 33.26
CA PHE A 370 16.62 4.66 32.49
C PHE A 370 15.98 3.58 33.38
N PRO A 371 15.19 3.97 34.39
CA PRO A 371 14.63 3.03 35.37
C PRO A 371 13.62 2.04 34.78
N LYS A 372 13.13 2.31 33.56
CA LYS A 372 12.16 1.47 32.82
C LYS A 372 12.80 0.69 31.66
N LEU A 373 14.12 0.64 31.58
CA LEU A 373 14.84 0.01 30.47
C LEU A 373 14.59 -1.50 30.45
N GLU A 374 14.04 -1.99 29.35
CA GLU A 374 13.70 -3.40 29.11
C GLU A 374 14.62 -4.03 28.07
N ASN A 375 15.03 -3.25 27.07
CA ASN A 375 15.89 -3.68 25.99
C ASN A 375 17.09 -2.73 25.84
N VAL A 376 18.29 -3.27 25.98
CA VAL A 376 19.52 -2.50 25.84
C VAL A 376 20.49 -3.25 24.96
N ARG A 377 20.94 -2.58 23.89
CA ARG A 377 22.04 -3.06 23.05
C ARG A 377 23.06 -1.95 22.95
N ILE A 378 24.18 -2.17 23.63
CA ILE A 378 25.33 -1.28 23.58
C ILE A 378 26.52 -2.13 23.14
N SER A 379 27.16 -1.75 22.03
CA SER A 379 28.39 -2.39 21.57
C SER A 379 29.52 -1.39 21.52
N GLU A 380 30.69 -1.82 21.99
CA GLU A 380 31.96 -1.15 21.71
C GLU A 380 32.43 -1.61 20.33
N ASN A 381 32.85 -0.66 19.49
CA ASN A 381 33.35 -0.98 18.13
C ASN A 381 34.72 -1.66 18.17
#